data_AF-A0A661AG86-F1
#
_entry.id   AF-A0A661AG86-F1
#
_cell.length_a   1.000
_cell.length_b   1.000
_cell.length_c   1.000
_cell.angle_alpha   90.00
_cell.angle_beta   90.00
_cell.angle_gamma   90.00
#
_symmetry.space_group_name_H-M   'P 1'
#
loop_
_entity.id
_entity.type
_entity.pdbx_description
1 polymer ?
#
loop_
_entity_poly.entity_id
_entity_poly.type
_entity_poly.pdbx_seq_one_letter_code
_entity_poly.pdbx_strand_id
1 'polypeptide(L)'
;DARGLGVQPAMAPKILTPDGIEVYGTGYVSREYAVDMGIVGYARSIEQARRDERVGPNPLVVKAIKVEGPNKTDVVISHEDAMKIHRYSEHLSFLEKCRVIFVID
;
A
#
# COMPACT_ATOMS: atom_id res chain seq x y z
N ASP A 1 6.99 -3.32 0.75
CA ASP A 1 7.53 -4.61 1.21
C ASP A 1 7.18 -4.77 2.68
N ALA A 2 6.33 -5.76 2.99
CA ALA A 2 5.87 -6.08 4.33
C ALA A 2 6.09 -7.56 4.69
N ARG A 3 6.97 -8.25 3.95
CA ARG A 3 7.44 -9.60 4.28
C ARG A 3 8.12 -9.62 5.65
N GLY A 4 8.03 -10.75 6.34
CA GLY A 4 8.54 -10.96 7.69
C GLY A 4 7.70 -10.33 8.80
N LEU A 5 6.62 -9.61 8.48
CA LEU A 5 5.73 -8.95 9.45
C LEU A 5 4.43 -9.72 9.70
N GLY A 6 4.16 -10.78 8.93
CA GLY A 6 2.96 -11.61 9.08
C GLY A 6 1.65 -10.92 8.65
N VAL A 7 1.73 -9.98 7.70
CA VAL A 7 0.56 -9.27 7.15
C VAL A 7 -0.42 -10.26 6.52
N GLN A 8 -1.71 -10.09 6.81
CA GLN A 8 -2.79 -10.89 6.24
C GLN A 8 -3.51 -10.13 5.11
N PRO A 9 -3.82 -10.79 3.98
CA PRO A 9 -4.67 -10.21 2.96
C PRO A 9 -6.06 -9.79 3.48
N ALA A 10 -6.56 -8.66 3.01
CA ALA A 10 -7.83 -8.09 3.42
C ALA A 10 -8.49 -7.27 2.30
N MET A 11 -9.79 -7.01 2.45
CA MET A 11 -10.56 -6.19 1.50
C MET A 11 -10.30 -4.70 1.63
N ALA A 12 -9.97 -4.23 2.84
CA ALA A 12 -9.78 -2.81 3.14
C ALA A 12 -8.51 -2.56 3.99
N PRO A 13 -7.33 -2.99 3.51
CA PRO A 13 -6.08 -2.71 4.21
C PRO A 13 -5.71 -1.24 4.12
N LYS A 14 -4.96 -0.77 5.12
CA LYS A 14 -4.47 0.61 5.20
C LYS A 14 -2.94 0.68 5.26
N ILE A 15 -2.42 1.83 4.88
CA ILE A 15 -1.03 2.25 5.17
C ILE A 15 -1.12 3.36 6.20
N LEU A 16 -0.43 3.20 7.32
CA LEU A 16 -0.42 4.15 8.43
C LEU A 16 0.99 4.68 8.71
N THR A 17 1.06 5.86 9.31
CA THR A 17 2.27 6.34 9.99
C THR A 17 2.43 5.66 11.35
N PRO A 18 3.59 5.76 12.01
CA PRO A 18 3.79 5.20 13.35
C PRO A 18 2.83 5.76 14.41
N ASP A 19 2.30 6.97 14.18
CA ASP A 19 1.33 7.65 15.06
C ASP A 19 -0.13 7.25 14.77
N GLY A 20 -0.36 6.30 13.84
CA GLY A 20 -1.69 5.84 13.46
C GLY A 20 -2.42 6.74 12.47
N ILE A 21 -1.73 7.68 11.83
CA ILE A 21 -2.33 8.55 10.81
C ILE A 21 -2.42 7.78 9.49
N GLU A 22 -3.58 7.81 8.84
CA GLU A 22 -3.81 7.14 7.56
C GLU A 22 -3.04 7.87 6.43
N VAL A 23 -2.11 7.17 5.81
CA VAL A 23 -1.37 7.61 4.61
C VAL A 23 -2.13 7.21 3.34
N TYR A 24 -2.74 6.03 3.37
CA TYR A 24 -3.53 5.46 2.28
C TYR A 24 -4.54 4.44 2.82
N GLY A 25 -5.72 4.41 2.24
CA GLY A 25 -6.77 3.49 2.59
C GLY A 25 -8.08 3.87 1.93
N THR A 26 -9.19 3.36 2.45
CA THR A 26 -10.53 3.56 1.88
C THR A 26 -10.95 5.03 1.77
N GLY A 27 -10.36 5.93 2.57
CA GLY A 27 -10.64 7.36 2.51
C GLY A 27 -10.03 8.09 1.31
N TYR A 28 -9.06 7.47 0.63
CA TYR A 28 -8.23 8.10 -0.41
C TYR A 28 -8.41 7.48 -1.81
N VAL A 29 -9.16 6.38 -1.92
CA VAL A 29 -9.36 5.65 -3.18
C VAL A 29 -10.64 6.09 -3.90
N SER A 30 -10.63 6.06 -5.23
CA SER A 30 -11.88 6.13 -5.99
C SER A 30 -12.66 4.83 -5.82
N ARG A 31 -13.97 4.96 -5.52
CA ARG A 31 -14.88 3.82 -5.36
C ARG A 31 -14.91 2.93 -6.61
N GLU A 32 -14.86 3.53 -7.79
CA GLU A 32 -14.90 2.80 -9.07
C GLU A 32 -13.69 1.88 -9.19
N TYR A 33 -12.48 2.40 -8.95
CA TYR A 33 -11.25 1.62 -8.99
C TYR A 33 -11.16 0.60 -7.86
N ALA A 34 -11.67 0.93 -6.68
CA ALA A 34 -11.72 0.01 -5.55
C ALA A 34 -12.65 -1.19 -5.82
N VAL A 35 -13.75 -1.00 -6.55
CA VAL A 35 -14.65 -2.09 -6.95
C VAL A 35 -14.01 -3.00 -8.00
N ASP A 36 -13.32 -2.42 -8.99
CA ASP A 36 -12.76 -3.18 -10.11
C ASP A 36 -11.48 -3.96 -9.74
N MET A 37 -10.56 -3.32 -9.00
CA MET A 37 -9.24 -3.89 -8.74
C MET A 37 -8.99 -4.23 -7.26
N GLY A 38 -9.85 -3.78 -6.35
CA GLY A 38 -9.58 -3.78 -4.91
C GLY A 38 -8.64 -2.66 -4.47
N ILE A 39 -8.41 -2.53 -3.16
CA ILE A 39 -7.62 -1.44 -2.57
C ILE A 39 -6.11 -1.65 -2.77
N VAL A 40 -5.64 -2.89 -2.67
CA VAL A 40 -4.24 -3.26 -2.92
C VAL A 40 -4.16 -4.60 -3.63
N GLY A 41 -3.07 -4.82 -4.35
CA GLY A 41 -2.67 -6.16 -4.80
C GLY A 41 -1.76 -6.83 -3.78
N TYR A 42 -1.61 -8.14 -3.88
CA TYR A 42 -0.70 -8.92 -3.04
C TYR A 42 0.28 -9.70 -3.92
N ALA A 43 1.56 -9.66 -3.57
CA ALA A 43 2.62 -10.39 -4.26
C ALA A 43 3.54 -11.08 -3.25
N ARG A 44 4.22 -12.14 -3.68
CA ARG A 44 5.16 -12.89 -2.82
C ARG A 44 6.61 -12.38 -2.92
N SER A 45 6.91 -11.59 -3.94
CA SER A 45 8.22 -10.98 -4.11
C SER A 45 8.15 -9.58 -4.74
N ILE A 46 9.22 -8.80 -4.57
CA ILE A 46 9.33 -7.48 -5.17
C ILE A 46 9.43 -7.60 -6.69
N GLU A 47 10.12 -8.63 -7.19
CA GLU A 47 10.29 -8.87 -8.62
C GLU A 47 8.95 -9.16 -9.31
N GLN A 48 8.08 -9.94 -8.66
CA GLN A 48 6.73 -10.18 -9.12
C GLN A 48 5.92 -8.88 -9.11
N ALA A 49 5.94 -8.15 -7.99
CA ALA A 49 5.20 -6.90 -7.85
C ALA A 49 5.60 -5.85 -8.91
N ARG A 50 6.89 -5.76 -9.26
CA ARG A 50 7.40 -4.83 -10.29
C ARG A 50 6.94 -5.14 -11.71
N ARG A 51 6.54 -6.38 -11.98
CA ARG A 51 6.05 -6.81 -13.30
C ARG A 51 4.53 -6.68 -13.42
N ASP A 52 3.84 -6.41 -12.32
CA ASP A 52 2.40 -6.28 -12.29
C ASP A 52 1.96 -4.96 -12.90
N GLU A 53 1.01 -5.02 -13.83
CA GLU A 53 0.49 -3.85 -14.55
C GLU A 53 -0.14 -2.82 -13.60
N ARG A 54 -0.61 -3.25 -12.41
CA ARG A 54 -1.21 -2.38 -11.40
C ARG A 54 -0.31 -1.23 -10.98
N VAL A 55 0.99 -1.47 -10.81
CA VAL A 55 1.93 -0.46 -10.30
C VAL A 55 2.69 0.27 -11.41
N GLY A 56 2.57 -0.21 -12.65
CA GLY A 56 3.25 0.38 -13.80
C GLY A 56 4.79 0.21 -13.78
N PRO A 57 5.51 0.89 -14.68
CA PRO A 57 6.91 0.56 -14.98
C PRO A 57 7.93 0.99 -13.91
N ASN A 58 7.63 2.04 -13.13
CA ASN A 58 8.57 2.61 -12.15
C ASN A 58 7.88 2.81 -10.78
N PRO A 59 7.61 1.72 -10.04
CA PRO A 59 6.98 1.83 -8.73
C PRO A 59 7.94 2.33 -7.65
N LEU A 60 7.42 3.17 -6.75
CA LEU A 60 8.08 3.47 -5.47
C LEU A 60 8.02 2.24 -4.56
N VAL A 61 9.17 1.79 -4.05
CA VAL A 61 9.23 0.68 -3.10
C VAL A 61 9.51 1.23 -1.71
N VAL A 62 8.58 0.96 -0.79
CA VAL A 62 8.65 1.37 0.62
C VAL A 62 8.73 0.13 1.50
N LYS A 63 9.53 0.18 2.56
CA LYS A 63 9.63 -0.89 3.55
C LYS A 63 8.70 -0.61 4.73
N ALA A 64 7.84 -1.57 5.06
CA ALA A 64 7.02 -1.50 6.26
C ALA A 64 7.87 -1.79 7.50
N ILE A 65 7.52 -1.14 8.62
CA ILE A 65 8.23 -1.26 9.90
C ILE A 65 7.48 -2.12 10.92
N LYS A 66 6.14 -2.15 10.84
CA LYS A 66 5.27 -3.01 11.65
C LYS A 66 3.92 -3.23 10.96
N VAL A 67 3.11 -4.11 11.52
CA VAL A 67 1.72 -4.34 11.13
C VAL A 67 0.80 -3.95 12.29
N GLU A 68 -0.39 -3.48 11.99
CA GLU A 68 -1.38 -3.00 12.96
C GLU A 68 -2.77 -3.62 12.71
N GLY A 69 -3.64 -3.48 13.70
CA GLY A 69 -4.99 -4.01 13.71
C GLY A 69 -5.10 -5.46 14.23
N PRO A 70 -6.29 -5.87 14.69
CA PRO A 70 -6.52 -7.18 15.31
C PRO A 70 -6.23 -8.35 14.35
N ASN A 71 -6.42 -8.13 13.05
CA ASN A 71 -6.21 -9.13 12.00
C ASN A 71 -4.86 -8.97 11.27
N LYS A 72 -4.00 -8.04 11.70
CA LYS A 72 -2.69 -7.76 11.08
C LYS A 72 -2.79 -7.44 9.58
N THR A 73 -3.69 -6.55 9.21
CA THR A 73 -3.98 -6.22 7.80
C THR A 73 -3.35 -4.90 7.37
N ASP A 74 -3.09 -4.01 8.33
CA ASP A 74 -2.65 -2.65 8.06
C ASP A 74 -1.14 -2.53 8.23
N VAL A 75 -0.46 -1.96 7.24
CA VAL A 75 0.99 -1.82 7.28
C VAL A 75 1.36 -0.43 7.77
N VAL A 76 2.42 -0.37 8.58
CA VAL A 76 2.95 0.89 9.09
C VAL A 76 4.28 1.16 8.43
N ILE A 77 4.49 2.40 8.00
CA ILE A 77 5.72 2.88 7.36
C ILE A 77 6.34 4.01 8.18
N SER A 78 7.57 4.41 7.85
CA SER A 78 8.21 5.58 8.48
C SER A 78 7.53 6.89 8.07
N HIS A 79 7.64 7.93 8.90
CA HIS A 79 7.18 9.28 8.54
C HIS A 79 7.85 9.80 7.26
N GLU A 80 9.13 9.49 7.07
CA GLU A 80 9.90 9.88 5.88
C GLU A 80 9.32 9.28 4.60
N ASP A 81 8.95 8.00 4.64
CA ASP A 81 8.34 7.34 3.48
C ASP A 81 6.90 7.78 3.27
N ALA A 82 6.14 8.06 4.33
CA ALA A 82 4.82 8.67 4.22
C ALA A 82 4.89 10.03 3.51
N MET A 83 5.84 10.90 3.88
CA MET A 83 6.07 12.17 3.19
C MET A 83 6.43 12.00 1.71
N LYS A 84 7.27 11.01 1.37
CA LYS A 84 7.59 10.70 -0.03
C LYS A 84 6.33 10.32 -0.80
N ILE A 85 5.51 9.42 -0.25
CA ILE A 85 4.24 9.00 -0.88
C ILE A 85 3.34 10.22 -1.14
N HIS A 86 3.15 11.08 -0.14
CA HIS A 86 2.30 12.27 -0.30
C HIS A 86 2.81 13.22 -1.38
N ARG A 87 4.12 13.54 -1.38
CA ARG A 87 4.73 14.40 -2.42
C ARG A 87 4.55 13.84 -3.83
N TYR A 88 4.66 12.53 -4.02
CA TYR A 88 4.41 11.93 -5.33
C TYR A 88 2.92 11.95 -5.68
N SER A 89 2.03 11.76 -4.70
CA SER A 89 0.59 11.73 -4.92
C SER A 89 0.00 13.08 -5.33
N GLU A 90 0.60 14.19 -4.89
CA GLU A 90 0.20 15.55 -5.30
C GLU A 90 0.28 15.77 -6.82
N HIS A 91 1.18 15.04 -7.49
CA HIS A 91 1.40 15.15 -8.92
C HIS A 91 0.91 13.91 -9.70
N LEU A 92 0.46 12.86 -9.00
CA LEU A 92 0.14 11.57 -9.58
C LEU A 92 -1.08 10.95 -8.86
N SER A 93 -2.18 10.73 -9.59
CA SER A 93 -3.41 10.09 -9.08
C SER A 93 -3.28 8.57 -8.82
N PHE A 94 -2.11 8.07 -8.45
CA PHE A 94 -1.87 6.63 -8.33
C PHE A 94 -2.54 6.01 -7.09
N LEU A 95 -2.63 6.76 -5.99
CA LEU A 95 -3.35 6.33 -4.79
C LEU A 95 -4.85 6.21 -5.07
N GLU A 96 -5.45 7.22 -5.69
CA GLU A 96 -6.87 7.20 -6.09
C GLU A 96 -7.21 6.00 -7.00
N LYS A 97 -6.27 5.63 -7.87
CA LYS A 97 -6.38 4.51 -8.83
C LYS A 97 -5.94 3.16 -8.26
N CYS A 98 -5.80 3.02 -6.94
CA CYS A 98 -5.46 1.76 -6.27
C CYS A 98 -4.18 1.08 -6.77
N ARG A 99 -3.18 1.87 -7.18
CA ARG A 99 -1.90 1.38 -7.72
C ARG A 99 -0.91 1.04 -6.60
N VAL A 100 -1.30 0.11 -5.76
CA VAL A 100 -0.56 -0.29 -4.57
C VAL A 100 -0.49 -1.82 -4.52
N ILE A 101 0.70 -2.37 -4.27
CA ILE A 101 0.90 -3.80 -4.02
C ILE A 101 1.61 -3.98 -2.69
N PHE A 102 1.05 -4.83 -1.84
CA PHE A 102 1.69 -5.33 -0.63
C PHE A 102 2.47 -6.59 -0.98
N VAL A 103 3.78 -6.53 -0.80
CA VAL A 103 4.62 -7.73 -0.87
C VAL A 103 4.60 -8.38 0.51
N ILE A 104 4.10 -9.61 0.58
CA ILE A 104 3.89 -10.38 1.82
C ILE A 104 4.47 -11.78 1.68
N ASP A 105 4.59 -12.49 2.81
CA ASP A 105 5.15 -13.86 2.85
C ASP A 105 4.23 -14.88 2.21
#